data_AF-A0AA39VZQ3-F1
#
_entry.id   AF-A0AA39VZQ3-F1
#
_cell.length_a   1.000
_cell.length_b   1.000
_cell.length_c   1.000
_cell.angle_alpha   90.00
_cell.angle_beta   90.00
_cell.angle_gamma   90.00
#
_symmetry.space_group_name_H-M   'P 1'
#
loop_
_entity.id
_entity.type
_entity.pdbx_description
1 polymer ?
#
loop_
_entity_poly.entity_id
_entity_poly.type
_entity_poly.pdbx_seq_one_letter_code
_entity_poly.pdbx_strand_id
1 'polypeptide(L)'
;MEVLNSKQDYQSSIKVGPWGGVGGAPWNYMANGGIVEITINHEGIINSLSFKSVCANKEEKCSRNFGLKRGKTTKLLQFKYNLWPQRKLHFELEMRFS
;
A
#
# COMPACT_ATOMS: atom_id res chain seq x y z
N MET A 1 -35.99 -6.14 -15.47
CA MET A 1 -35.00 -5.38 -14.68
C MET A 1 -34.30 -6.37 -13.79
N GLU A 2 -33.09 -6.79 -14.15
CA GLU A 2 -32.27 -7.60 -13.26
C GLU A 2 -31.41 -6.64 -12.43
N VAL A 3 -31.58 -6.72 -11.12
CA VAL A 3 -30.73 -6.01 -10.16
C VAL A 3 -29.37 -6.67 -10.23
N LEU A 4 -28.44 -6.09 -10.99
CA LEU A 4 -27.04 -6.48 -10.97
C LEU A 4 -26.50 -6.18 -9.58
N ASN A 5 -26.45 -7.24 -8.77
CA ASN A 5 -25.80 -7.28 -7.48
C ASN A 5 -24.30 -7.01 -7.71
N SER A 6 -23.91 -5.73 -7.76
CA SER A 6 -22.54 -5.31 -8.01
C SER A 6 -21.69 -5.51 -6.75
N LYS A 7 -21.54 -6.76 -6.33
CA LYS A 7 -20.42 -7.17 -5.49
C LYS A 7 -19.21 -7.21 -6.41
N GLN A 8 -18.67 -6.03 -6.71
CA GLN A 8 -17.55 -5.80 -7.62
C GLN A 8 -16.50 -6.89 -7.43
N ASP A 9 -16.25 -7.68 -8.48
CA ASP A 9 -15.25 -8.74 -8.51
C ASP A 9 -13.86 -8.16 -8.18
N TYR A 10 -13.44 -8.31 -6.93
CA TYR A 10 -12.08 -8.03 -6.46
C TYR A 10 -11.08 -9.15 -6.84
N GLN A 11 -11.33 -9.87 -7.94
CA GLN A 11 -10.81 -11.24 -8.16
C GLN A 11 -9.48 -11.37 -8.94
N SER A 12 -8.64 -10.33 -9.00
CA SER A 12 -7.29 -10.53 -9.53
C SER A 12 -6.28 -9.52 -8.96
N SER A 13 -5.93 -9.67 -7.68
CA SER A 13 -4.73 -9.03 -7.15
C SER A 13 -3.49 -9.78 -7.64
N ILE A 14 -2.56 -9.08 -8.28
CA ILE A 14 -1.26 -9.67 -8.63
C ILE A 14 -0.36 -9.53 -7.39
N LYS A 15 0.11 -10.67 -6.88
CA LYS A 15 1.11 -10.73 -5.82
C LYS A 15 2.48 -10.95 -6.45
N VAL A 16 3.46 -10.14 -6.06
CA VAL A 16 4.85 -10.28 -6.48
C VAL A 16 5.74 -10.12 -5.25
N GLY A 17 6.77 -10.95 -5.13
CA GLY A 17 7.64 -11.03 -3.93
C GLY A 17 7.34 -12.28 -3.07
N PRO A 18 7.93 -12.38 -1.87
CA PRO A 18 8.66 -11.33 -1.14
C PRO A 18 10.05 -11.05 -1.69
N TRP A 19 10.53 -9.83 -1.48
CA TRP A 19 11.93 -9.47 -1.65
C TRP A 19 12.55 -9.12 -0.30
N GLY A 20 13.75 -9.63 -0.04
CA GLY A 20 14.48 -9.44 1.22
C GLY A 20 14.87 -10.76 1.89
N GLY A 21 15.29 -10.66 3.17
CA GLY A 21 15.70 -11.80 3.98
C GLY A 21 14.53 -12.54 4.65
N VAL A 22 14.84 -13.54 5.48
CA VAL A 22 13.82 -14.30 6.24
C VAL A 22 13.44 -13.67 7.59
N GLY A 23 14.06 -12.53 7.93
CA GLY A 23 13.83 -11.81 9.18
C GLY A 23 12.47 -11.12 9.26
N GLY A 24 12.11 -10.74 10.50
CA GLY A 24 10.89 -10.00 10.81
C GLY A 24 9.59 -10.80 10.74
N ALA A 25 8.50 -10.15 11.13
CA ALA A 25 7.16 -10.73 11.01
C ALA A 25 6.60 -10.48 9.61
N PRO A 26 6.03 -11.50 8.94
CA PRO A 26 5.39 -11.30 7.64
C PRO A 26 4.21 -10.34 7.78
N TRP A 27 3.99 -9.54 6.74
CA TRP A 27 2.85 -8.65 6.64
C TRP A 27 2.42 -8.50 5.19
N ASN A 28 1.12 -8.32 5.00
CA ASN A 28 0.53 -7.95 3.73
C ASN A 28 -0.32 -6.69 3.92
N TYR A 29 -0.42 -5.90 2.86
CA TYR A 29 -1.28 -4.73 2.84
C TYR A 29 -2.07 -4.69 1.55
N MET A 30 -3.39 -4.54 1.69
CA MET A 30 -4.32 -4.35 0.59
C MET A 30 -4.97 -2.98 0.76
N ALA A 31 -4.74 -2.10 -0.21
CA ALA A 31 -5.36 -0.78 -0.20
C ALA A 31 -6.85 -0.89 -0.57
N ASN A 32 -7.71 -0.11 0.09
CA ASN A 32 -9.15 -0.06 -0.22
C ASN A 32 -9.47 0.83 -1.44
N GLY A 33 -8.43 1.30 -2.11
CA GLY A 33 -8.42 2.26 -3.18
C GLY A 33 -7.00 2.36 -3.72
N GLY A 34 -6.66 3.47 -4.34
CA GLY A 34 -5.29 3.64 -4.80
C GLY A 34 -4.37 4.12 -3.66
N ILE A 35 -3.07 3.82 -3.75
CA ILE A 35 -2.04 4.35 -2.84
C ILE A 35 -1.55 5.72 -3.32
N VAL A 36 -1.67 6.74 -2.48
CA VAL A 36 -1.28 8.13 -2.77
C VAL A 36 0.03 8.55 -2.13
N GLU A 37 0.46 7.87 -1.07
CA GLU A 37 1.69 8.15 -0.34
C GLU A 37 2.27 6.85 0.21
N ILE A 38 3.59 6.72 0.13
CA ILE A 38 4.38 5.71 0.83
C ILE A 38 5.34 6.45 1.75
N THR A 39 5.18 6.31 3.06
CA THR A 39 6.12 6.84 4.05
C THR A 39 7.13 5.75 4.41
N ILE A 40 8.42 6.06 4.32
CA ILE A 40 9.52 5.15 4.64
C ILE A 40 10.37 5.76 5.76
N ASN A 41 10.70 4.96 6.78
CA ASN A 41 11.71 5.31 7.79
C ASN A 41 12.99 4.50 7.52
N HIS A 42 14.13 5.16 7.44
CA HIS A 42 15.39 4.53 7.05
C HIS A 42 16.62 5.13 7.75
N GLU A 43 17.65 4.29 7.90
CA GLU A 43 18.97 4.66 8.42
C GLU A 43 20.00 3.66 7.88
N GLY A 44 20.48 3.90 6.65
CA GLY A 44 21.30 2.94 5.90
C GLY A 44 20.52 1.78 5.27
N ILE A 45 19.46 1.32 5.95
CA ILE A 45 18.46 0.35 5.47
C ILE A 45 17.04 0.88 5.69
N ILE A 46 16.04 0.29 5.03
CA ILE A 46 14.63 0.56 5.37
C ILE A 46 14.30 -0.15 6.69
N ASN A 47 13.86 0.63 7.68
CA ASN A 47 13.46 0.12 8.98
C ASN A 47 11.94 -0.12 9.06
N SER A 48 11.17 0.74 8.41
CA SER A 48 9.72 0.59 8.35
C SER A 48 9.09 1.38 7.22
N LEU A 49 7.83 1.07 6.91
CA LEU A 49 7.03 1.85 5.99
C LEU A 49 5.54 1.86 6.36
N SER A 50 4.80 2.81 5.80
CA SER A 50 3.33 2.85 5.85
C SER A 50 2.77 3.42 4.56
N PHE A 51 1.51 3.13 4.29
CA PHE A 51 0.81 3.56 3.10
C PHE A 51 -0.34 4.50 3.46
N LYS A 52 -0.57 5.50 2.61
CA LYS A 52 -1.84 6.25 2.57
C LYS A 52 -2.58 5.86 1.31
N SER A 53 -3.85 5.53 1.45
CA SER A 53 -4.73 5.17 0.34
C SER A 53 -5.97 6.06 0.31
N VAL A 54 -6.54 6.23 -0.88
CA VAL A 54 -7.77 7.00 -1.09
C VAL A 54 -8.72 6.17 -1.94
N CYS A 55 -9.94 5.96 -1.45
CA CYS A 55 -10.99 5.27 -2.18
C CYS A 55 -11.87 6.24 -2.99
N ALA A 56 -12.77 5.69 -3.81
CA ALA A 56 -13.59 6.47 -4.74
C ALA A 56 -14.47 7.54 -4.06
N ASN A 57 -14.86 7.31 -2.80
CA ASN A 57 -15.58 8.27 -1.97
C ASN A 57 -14.69 9.39 -1.41
N LYS A 58 -13.41 9.46 -1.84
CA LYS A 58 -12.38 10.41 -1.39
C LYS A 58 -12.00 10.30 0.09
N GLU A 59 -12.41 9.22 0.75
CA GLU A 59 -11.99 8.92 2.11
C GLU A 59 -10.52 8.47 2.09
N GLU A 60 -9.74 9.05 2.99
CA GLU A 60 -8.33 8.73 3.14
C GLU A 60 -8.14 7.72 4.27
N LYS A 61 -7.33 6.68 4.01
CA LYS A 61 -7.01 5.66 5.01
C LYS A 61 -5.51 5.43 5.07
N CYS A 62 -4.95 5.62 6.25
CA CYS A 62 -3.57 5.27 6.55
C CYS A 62 -3.48 3.82 7.04
N SER A 63 -2.50 3.07 6.55
CA SER A 63 -2.14 1.78 7.12
C SER A 63 -1.48 1.97 8.49
N ARG A 64 -1.35 0.87 9.24
CA ARG A 64 -0.36 0.80 10.32
C ARG A 64 1.06 0.95 9.74
N ASN A 65 2.02 1.25 10.61
CA ASN A 65 3.44 1.15 10.28
C ASN A 65 3.88 -0.32 10.29
N PHE A 66 4.58 -0.75 9.25
CA PHE A 66 5.15 -2.09 9.11
C PHE A 66 6.65 -2.02 9.34
N GLY A 67 7.14 -2.69 10.39
CA GLY A 67 8.51 -2.58 10.87
C GLY A 67 8.65 -1.60 12.05
N LEU A 68 9.90 -1.26 12.39
CA LEU A 68 10.23 -0.41 13.54
C LEU A 68 10.49 1.02 13.09
N LYS A 69 9.77 1.99 13.66
CA LYS A 69 9.93 3.41 13.33
C LYS A 69 11.26 3.93 13.89
N ARG A 70 12.32 3.89 13.08
CA ARG A 70 13.68 4.34 13.40
C ARG A 70 14.31 5.08 12.22
N GLY A 71 15.18 6.03 12.52
CA GLY A 71 15.90 6.80 11.51
C GLY A 71 15.09 7.93 10.88
N LYS A 72 15.52 8.36 9.69
CA LYS A 72 14.94 9.48 8.95
C LYS A 72 13.65 9.06 8.25
N THR A 73 12.61 9.90 8.38
CA THR A 73 11.37 9.74 7.62
C THR A 73 11.49 10.39 6.24
N THR A 74 11.10 9.66 5.20
CA THR A 74 10.99 10.13 3.82
C THR A 74 9.61 9.78 3.28
N LYS A 75 8.94 10.75 2.65
CA LYS A 75 7.66 10.55 1.98
C LYS A 75 7.90 10.39 0.49
N LEU A 76 7.49 9.25 -0.05
CA LEU A 76 7.60 8.91 -1.47
C LEU A 76 6.21 8.87 -2.10
N LEU A 77 6.16 9.31 -3.37
CA LEU A 77 4.95 9.50 -4.17
C LEU A 77 4.00 10.52 -3.53
N GLN A 78 3.78 11.63 -4.23
CA GLN A 78 2.72 12.57 -3.90
C GLN A 78 1.93 12.82 -5.18
N PHE A 79 1.07 11.88 -5.55
CA PHE A 79 0.14 12.12 -6.64
C PHE A 79 -0.85 13.19 -6.20
N LYS A 80 -0.88 14.31 -6.90
CA LYS A 80 -2.01 15.25 -6.78
C LYS A 80 -3.24 14.54 -7.35
N TYR A 81 -4.31 14.49 -6.56
CA TYR A 81 -5.59 13.82 -6.79
C TYR A 81 -6.17 13.99 -8.20
N ASN A 82 -5.76 15.02 -8.93
CA ASN A 82 -6.28 15.40 -10.24
C ASN A 82 -5.66 14.61 -11.42
N LEU A 83 -4.70 13.70 -11.17
CA LEU A 83 -3.99 12.96 -12.21
C LEU A 83 -4.08 11.43 -12.06
N TRP A 84 -4.95 10.92 -11.19
CA TRP A 84 -5.11 9.47 -11.05
C TRP A 84 -5.90 8.88 -12.22
N PRO A 85 -5.35 7.93 -13.00
CA PRO A 85 -6.19 7.10 -13.86
C PRO A 85 -7.19 6.33 -12.98
N GLN A 86 -8.46 6.35 -13.37
CA GLN A 86 -9.58 5.64 -12.73
C GLN A 86 -9.42 4.10 -12.71
N ARG A 87 -8.27 3.57 -13.16
CA ARG A 87 -7.95 2.15 -13.20
C ARG A 87 -7.12 1.77 -11.99
N LYS A 88 -7.75 0.98 -11.12
CA LYS A 88 -7.20 0.35 -9.92
C LYS A 88 -6.01 -0.54 -10.29
N LEU A 89 -4.81 -0.17 -9.86
CA LEU A 89 -3.69 -1.12 -9.75
C LEU A 89 -3.67 -1.62 -8.30
N HIS A 90 -4.13 -2.86 -8.11
CA HIS A 90 -3.99 -3.57 -6.85
C HIS A 90 -2.64 -4.27 -6.85
N PHE A 91 -1.73 -3.82 -5.98
CA PHE A 91 -0.45 -4.50 -5.74
C PHE A 91 -0.39 -4.91 -4.27
N GLU A 92 -0.01 -6.16 -4.04
CA GLU A 92 0.42 -6.63 -2.73
C GLU A 92 1.95 -6.59 -2.72
N LEU A 93 2.53 -5.80 -1.82
CA LEU A 93 3.96 -5.82 -1.56
C LEU A 93 4.21 -6.57 -0.26
N GLU A 94 5.02 -7.62 -0.33
CA GLU A 94 5.59 -8.28 0.85
C GLU A 94 7.08 -7.93 0.91
N MET A 95 7.46 -7.11 1.88
CA MET A 95 8.87 -6.82 2.19
C MET A 95 9.22 -7.41 3.56
N ARG A 96 10.37 -8.09 3.63
CA ARG A 96 10.90 -8.61 4.89
C ARG A 96 12.14 -7.82 5.29
N PHE A 97 12.16 -7.38 6.54
CA PHE A 97 13.29 -6.66 7.12
C PHE A 97 14.23 -7.66 7.78
N SER A 98 15.53 -7.54 7.48
CA SER A 98 16.59 -8.31 8.12
C SER A 98 16.80 -7.90 9.56
#